data_AF-A0A8J2X7R4-F1
#
_entry.id   AF-A0A8J2X7R4-F1
#
_cell.length_a   1.000
_cell.length_b   1.000
_cell.length_c   1.000
_cell.angle_alpha   90.00
_cell.angle_beta   90.00
_cell.angle_gamma   90.00
#
_symmetry.space_group_name_H-M   'P 1'
#
loop_
_entity.id
_entity.type
_entity.pdbx_description
1 polymer ?
#
loop_
_entity_poly.entity_id
_entity_poly.type
_entity_poly.pdbx_seq_one_letter_code
_entity_poly.pdbx_strand_id
1 'polypeptide(L)'
;MAECQGCLCFQCVTTSEIGIIERCGRYERLAPPGLRCVCWPLETVAGRISRRIQQLDVACETKTSDNVFLNVIISVQYKVKEEYVYEAFRAQ
;
A
#
# COMPACT_ATOMS: atom_id res chain seq x y z
N MET A 1 7.62 1.33 -17.40
CA MET A 1 6.99 1.52 -18.71
C MET A 1 5.71 0.69 -18.78
N ALA A 2 4.58 1.34 -18.48
CA ALA A 2 3.22 0.91 -18.81
C ALA A 2 2.33 2.15 -18.62
N GLU A 3 2.57 3.18 -19.45
CA GLU A 3 1.59 4.22 -19.68
C GLU A 3 0.45 3.59 -20.47
N CYS A 4 -0.62 3.18 -19.78
CA CYS A 4 -1.92 3.03 -20.41
C CYS A 4 -2.59 4.41 -20.40
N GLN A 5 -2.04 5.31 -21.22
CA GLN A 5 -2.71 6.53 -21.61
C GLN A 5 -3.66 6.15 -22.76
N GLY A 6 -4.97 6.22 -22.53
CA GLY A 6 -5.96 6.13 -23.60
C GLY A 6 -6.93 4.96 -23.50
N CYS A 7 -7.83 4.98 -22.52
CA CYS A 7 -9.26 4.78 -22.74
C CYS A 7 -10.00 5.21 -21.46
N LEU A 8 -11.01 6.08 -21.58
CA LEU A 8 -11.74 6.77 -20.51
C LEU A 8 -12.37 5.87 -19.41
N CYS A 9 -12.23 4.55 -19.53
CA CYS A 9 -12.82 3.57 -18.64
C CYS A 9 -11.87 2.46 -18.16
N PHE A 10 -10.58 2.44 -18.54
CA PHE A 10 -9.67 1.35 -18.16
C PHE A 10 -8.53 1.83 -17.27
N GLN A 11 -8.47 1.30 -16.05
CA GLN A 11 -7.35 1.50 -15.13
C GLN A 11 -6.54 0.21 -15.01
N CYS A 12 -5.25 0.29 -15.34
CA CYS A 12 -4.29 -0.76 -15.00
C CYS A 12 -3.76 -0.52 -13.59
N VAL A 13 -3.81 -1.55 -12.75
CA VAL A 13 -3.11 -1.63 -11.47
C VAL A 13 -1.89 -2.53 -11.65
N THR A 14 -0.73 -2.08 -11.21
CA THR A 14 0.51 -2.87 -11.34
C THR A 14 0.41 -4.12 -10.49
N THR A 15 1.12 -5.19 -10.86
CA THR A 15 1.07 -6.48 -10.14
C THR A 15 1.53 -6.40 -8.68
N SER A 16 2.28 -5.35 -8.35
CA SER A 16 2.83 -5.13 -7.01
C SER A 16 1.92 -4.29 -6.11
N GLU A 17 0.84 -3.75 -6.65
CA GLU A 17 -0.01 -2.78 -5.97
C GLU A 17 -1.46 -3.26 -5.93
N ILE A 18 -2.18 -2.83 -4.90
CA ILE A 18 -3.63 -2.95 -4.81
C ILE A 18 -4.21 -1.54 -4.99
N GLY A 19 -5.12 -1.39 -5.93
CA GLY A 19 -5.85 -0.15 -6.13
C GLY A 19 -7.09 -0.09 -5.24
N ILE A 20 -7.48 1.10 -4.83
CA ILE A 20 -8.72 1.31 -4.06
C ILE A 20 -9.67 2.11 -4.93
N ILE A 21 -10.87 1.57 -5.16
CA ILE A 21 -11.91 2.22 -5.95
C ILE A 21 -12.92 2.85 -5.01
N GLU A 22 -13.14 4.14 -5.22
CA GLU A 22 -14.17 4.91 -4.53
C GLU A 22 -15.19 5.42 -5.53
N ARG A 23 -16.46 5.42 -5.13
CA ARG A 23 -17.58 5.96 -5.89
C ARG A 23 -18.16 7.15 -5.15
N CYS A 24 -18.02 8.35 -5.71
CA CYS A 24 -18.45 9.62 -5.11
C CYS A 24 -18.07 9.77 -3.61
N GLY A 25 -16.85 9.38 -3.22
CA GLY A 25 -16.34 9.48 -1.85
C GLY A 25 -16.72 8.32 -0.92
N ARG A 26 -17.42 7.29 -1.42
CA ARG A 26 -17.66 6.03 -0.68
C ARG A 26 -16.75 4.92 -1.21
N TYR A 27 -16.13 4.18 -0.30
CA TYR A 27 -15.43 2.96 -0.64
C TYR A 27 -16.38 1.92 -1.24
N GLU A 28 -16.02 1.38 -2.40
CA GLU A 28 -16.81 0.36 -3.07
C GLU A 28 -16.11 -0.99 -3.06
N ARG A 29 -14.84 -1.04 -3.47
CA ARG A 29 -14.09 -2.30 -3.62
C ARG A 29 -12.57 -2.10 -3.72
N LEU A 30 -11.83 -3.16 -3.39
CA LEU A 30 -10.42 -3.30 -3.76
C LEU A 30 -10.29 -3.70 -5.23
N ALA A 31 -9.32 -3.12 -5.92
CA ALA A 31 -8.89 -3.49 -7.25
C ALA A 31 -7.63 -4.37 -7.13
N PRO A 32 -7.74 -5.69 -7.32
CA PRO A 32 -6.57 -6.57 -7.41
C PRO A 32 -5.72 -6.18 -8.64
N PRO A 33 -4.45 -6.61 -8.68
CA PRO A 33 -3.55 -6.33 -9.80
C PRO A 33 -4.13 -6.78 -11.14
N GLY A 34 -4.01 -5.94 -12.17
CA GLY A 34 -4.52 -6.23 -13.51
C GLY A 34 -5.23 -5.05 -14.17
N LEU A 35 -5.81 -5.31 -15.35
CA LEU A 35 -6.67 -4.36 -16.07
C LEU A 35 -8.07 -4.40 -15.47
N ARG A 36 -8.56 -3.26 -14.98
CA ARG A 36 -9.93 -3.14 -14.47
C ARG A 36 -10.63 -1.96 -15.12
N CYS A 37 -11.85 -2.22 -15.60
CA CYS A 37 -12.71 -1.16 -16.09
C CYS A 37 -13.29 -0.38 -14.90
N VAL A 38 -13.09 0.93 -14.89
CA VAL A 38 -13.63 1.89 -13.91
C VAL A 38 -14.42 2.92 -14.70
N CYS A 39 -15.72 3.06 -14.42
CA CYS A 39 -16.58 3.97 -15.18
C CYS A 39 -16.49 5.40 -14.63
N TRP A 40 -15.71 6.24 -15.31
CA TRP A 40 -15.67 7.67 -15.06
C TRP A 40 -16.99 8.29 -15.58
N PRO A 41 -17.75 9.08 -14.80
CA PRO A 41 -17.34 9.94 -13.69
C PRO A 41 -17.75 9.46 -12.28
N LEU A 42 -18.37 8.30 -12.15
CA LEU A 42 -18.92 7.84 -10.86
C LEU A 42 -17.84 7.16 -10.01
N GLU A 43 -16.98 6.35 -10.61
CA GLU A 43 -15.93 5.60 -9.94
C GLU A 43 -14.55 6.23 -10.22
N THR A 44 -13.76 6.46 -9.18
CA THR A 44 -12.38 6.96 -9.26
C THR A 44 -11.46 6.06 -8.45
N VAL A 45 -10.21 5.88 -8.89
CA VAL A 45 -9.18 5.21 -8.09
C VAL A 45 -8.61 6.20 -7.09
N ALA A 46 -8.97 6.06 -5.82
CA ALA A 46 -8.57 6.98 -4.74
C ALA A 46 -7.09 6.85 -4.37
N GLY A 47 -6.52 5.67 -4.57
CA GLY A 47 -5.10 5.43 -4.29
C GLY A 47 -4.65 4.03 -4.67
N ARG A 48 -3.33 3.83 -4.64
CA ARG A 48 -2.67 2.54 -4.84
C ARG A 48 -1.75 2.28 -3.64
N ILE A 49 -1.80 1.08 -3.09
CA ILE A 49 -0.94 0.65 -1.99
C ILE A 49 -0.05 -0.48 -2.46
N SER A 50 1.23 -0.39 -2.15
CA SER A 50 2.20 -1.44 -2.45
C SER A 50 1.99 -2.64 -1.52
N ARG A 51 1.89 -3.84 -2.11
CA ARG A 51 1.89 -5.12 -1.38
C ARG A 51 3.31 -5.67 -1.18
N ARG A 52 4.35 -4.88 -1.51
CA ARG A 52 5.75 -5.28 -1.35
C ARG A 52 6.13 -5.27 0.13
N ILE A 53 7.04 -6.16 0.51
CA ILE A 53 7.63 -6.19 1.85
C ILE A 53 8.45 -4.91 2.01
N GLN A 54 8.14 -4.18 3.08
CA GLN A 54 8.89 -3.00 3.47
C GLN A 54 9.81 -3.37 4.63
N GLN A 55 11.02 -2.82 4.62
CA GLN A 55 12.00 -3.00 5.68
C GLN A 55 12.15 -1.66 6.39
N LEU A 56 11.94 -1.66 7.70
CA LEU A 56 12.25 -0.54 8.56
C LEU A 56 13.45 -0.92 9.40
N ASP A 57 14.59 -0.30 9.09
CA ASP A 57 15.81 -0.45 9.85
C ASP A 57 15.83 0.62 10.95
N VAL A 58 15.72 0.19 12.21
CA VAL A 58 15.78 1.06 13.37
C VAL A 58 17.06 0.77 14.14
N ALA A 59 17.90 1.80 14.30
CA ALA A 59 19.03 1.75 15.21
C ALA A 59 18.54 2.19 16.60
N CYS A 60 18.55 1.26 17.56
CA CYS A 60 18.17 1.50 18.94
C CYS A 60 19.42 1.42 19.83
N GLU A 61 19.71 2.51 20.54
CA GLU A 61 20.69 2.50 21.62
C GLU A 61 19.99 1.97 22.89
N THR A 62 20.40 0.80 23.37
CA THR A 62 19.78 0.17 24.54
C THR A 62 20.83 -0.11 25.60
N LYS A 63 20.45 0.12 26.86
CA LYS A 63 21.30 -0.17 28.02
C LYS A 63 20.88 -1.51 28.63
N THR A 64 21.84 -2.40 28.83
CA THR A 64 21.61 -3.70 29.48
C THR A 64 21.62 -3.56 31.00
N SER A 65 21.08 -4.57 31.70
CA SER A 65 21.12 -4.65 33.17
C SER A 65 22.55 -4.70 33.73
N ASP A 66 23.52 -5.10 32.92
CA ASP A 66 24.95 -5.09 33.25
C ASP A 66 25.61 -3.71 33.06
N ASN A 67 24.80 -2.66 32.84
CA ASN A 67 25.24 -1.28 32.72
C ASN A 67 26.10 -0.98 31.47
N VAL A 68 26.00 -1.81 30.44
CA VAL A 68 26.68 -1.64 29.15
C VAL A 68 25.72 -1.05 28.12
N PHE A 69 26.19 -0.05 27.37
CA PHE A 69 25.45 0.54 26.25
C PHE A 69 25.72 -0.26 24.98
N LEU A 70 24.65 -0.67 24.29
CA LEU A 70 24.71 -1.40 23.05
C LEU A 70 23.94 -0.65 21.97
N ASN A 71 24.50 -0.60 20.76
CA ASN A 71 23.81 -0.10 19.58
C ASN A 71 23.32 -1.29 18.78
N VAL A 72 22.02 -1.52 18.82
CA VAL A 72 21.38 -2.64 18.14
C VAL A 72 20.65 -2.12 16.91
N ILE A 73 20.92 -2.71 15.75
CA ILE A 73 20.19 -2.43 14.52
C ILE A 73 19.16 -3.53 14.33
N ILE A 74 17.88 -3.16 14.31
CA ILE A 74 16.76 -4.09 14.14
C ILE A 74 16.12 -3.79 12.78
N SER A 75 16.08 -4.80 11.93
CA SER A 75 15.38 -4.74 10.63
C SER A 75 14.00 -5.36 10.75
N VAL A 76 12.98 -4.52 10.90
CA VAL A 76 11.59 -4.97 10.96
C VAL A 76 11.03 -5.08 9.55
N GLN A 77 10.55 -6.27 9.18
CA GLN A 77 9.89 -6.49 7.89
C GLN A 77 8.38 -6.54 8.08
N TYR A 78 7.64 -5.71 7.36
CA TYR A 78 6.18 -5.70 7.39
C TYR A 78 5.58 -5.63 6.00
N LYS A 79 4.35 -6.14 5.89
CA LYS A 79 3.51 -6.08 4.69
C LYS A 79 2.06 -5.92 5.10
N VAL A 80 1.30 -5.17 4.32
CA VAL A 80 -0.14 -5.01 4.52
C VAL A 80 -0.85 -6.34 4.19
N LYS A 81 -1.69 -6.83 5.11
CA LYS A 81 -2.58 -7.98 4.86
C LYS A 81 -3.76 -7.52 4.02
N GLU A 82 -4.20 -8.37 3.09
CA GLU A 82 -5.26 -8.03 2.11
C GLU A 82 -6.59 -7.62 2.75
N GLU A 83 -6.94 -8.25 3.87
CA GLU A 83 -8.16 -7.97 4.63
C GLU A 83 -8.19 -6.56 5.21
N TYR A 84 -7.01 -5.97 5.49
CA TYR A 84 -6.86 -4.69 6.17
C TYR A 84 -6.34 -3.58 5.23
N VAL A 85 -6.40 -3.78 3.91
CA VAL A 85 -5.88 -2.81 2.92
C VAL A 85 -6.64 -1.48 2.99
N TYR A 86 -7.95 -1.51 3.20
CA TYR A 86 -8.75 -0.28 3.30
C TYR A 86 -8.40 0.53 4.56
N GLU A 87 -8.21 -0.16 5.70
CA GLU A 87 -7.79 0.49 6.94
C GLU A 87 -6.37 1.06 6.82
N ALA A 88 -5.45 0.29 6.22
CA ALA A 88 -4.09 0.73 5.96
C ALA A 88 -4.05 1.97 5.05
N PHE A 89 -4.95 2.08 4.07
CA PHE A 89 -5.06 3.27 3.23
C PHE A 89 -5.39 4.54 4.01
N ARG A 90 -6.29 4.44 4.98
CA ARG A 90 -6.69 5.58 5.81
C ARG A 90 -5.70 5.89 6.94
N ALA A 91 -4.86 4.93 7.30
CA ALA A 91 -3.83 5.09 8.33
C ALA A 91 -2.48 5.57 7.77
N GLN A 92 -2.33 5.63 6.45
CA GLN A 92 -1.10 6.00 5.75
C GLN A 92 -0.78 7.49 5.84
#